data_AF-A0A6N7HV79-F1
#
_entry.id   AF-A0A6N7HV79-F1
#
_cell.length_a   1.000
_cell.length_b   1.000
_cell.length_c   1.000
_cell.angle_alpha   90.00
_cell.angle_beta   90.00
_cell.angle_gamma   90.00
#
_symmetry.space_group_name_H-M   'P 1'
#
loop_
_entity.id
_entity.type
_entity.pdbx_description
1 polymer ?
#
loop_
_entity_poly.entity_id
_entity_poly.type
_entity_poly.pdbx_seq_one_letter_code
_entity_poly.pdbx_strand_id
1 'polypeptide(L)'
;MYDREPIDGWVDGRLALTGDAAHPMLQYLAQGACQALEDADCLAAQVGKQAGVELLDWDIALRDYAETRTVRTVRVQRIARDWGDLWHCDGLFRSVRNAMLRDREPTDYRHVDRLYGA
;
A
#
# COMPACT_ATOMS: atom_id res chain seq x y z
N MET A 1 4.17 12.12 13.68
CA MET A 1 3.52 10.94 13.05
C MET A 1 4.60 9.91 12.82
N TYR A 2 4.27 8.62 12.97
CA TYR A 2 5.22 7.53 12.83
C TYR A 2 4.70 6.50 11.84
N ASP A 3 5.61 5.91 11.09
CA ASP A 3 5.42 4.70 10.29
C ASP A 3 6.54 3.69 10.60
N ARG A 4 6.68 2.64 9.78
CA ARG A 4 7.79 1.68 9.89
C ARG A 4 8.42 1.46 8.53
N GLU A 5 9.69 1.05 8.55
CA GLU A 5 10.31 0.50 7.35
C GLU A 5 9.54 -0.74 6.88
N PRO A 6 9.36 -0.90 5.55
CA PRO A 6 8.73 -2.10 5.02
C PRO A 6 9.51 -3.37 5.38
N ILE A 7 8.79 -4.45 5.66
CA ILE A 7 9.35 -5.76 5.98
C ILE A 7 8.95 -6.79 4.92
N ASP A 8 9.84 -7.73 4.63
CA ASP A 8 9.65 -8.73 3.57
C ASP A 8 8.82 -9.96 4.03
N GLY A 9 8.64 -10.16 5.33
CA GLY A 9 7.98 -11.34 5.90
C GLY A 9 6.80 -10.98 6.80
N TRP A 10 5.59 -11.39 6.41
CA TRP A 10 4.36 -11.16 7.18
C TRP A 10 3.79 -12.43 7.82
N VAL A 11 4.32 -13.59 7.47
CA VAL A 11 3.78 -14.90 7.84
C VAL A 11 4.74 -15.64 8.75
N ASP A 12 4.22 -16.14 9.86
CA ASP A 12 4.89 -17.08 10.77
C ASP A 12 3.96 -18.27 11.03
N GLY A 13 4.23 -19.38 10.33
CA GLY A 13 3.35 -20.56 10.32
C GLY A 13 1.94 -20.20 9.86
N ARG A 14 0.95 -20.30 10.77
CA ARG A 14 -0.46 -20.00 10.51
C ARG A 14 -0.89 -18.59 10.93
N LEU A 15 0.05 -17.75 11.32
CA LEU A 15 -0.18 -16.35 11.66
C LEU A 15 0.26 -15.48 10.48
N ALA A 16 -0.59 -14.52 10.09
CA ALA A 16 -0.24 -13.49 9.13
C ALA A 16 -0.54 -12.10 9.70
N LEU A 17 0.38 -11.16 9.49
CA LEU A 17 0.18 -9.74 9.79
C LEU A 17 -0.69 -9.08 8.70
N THR A 18 -1.53 -8.14 9.10
CA THR A 18 -2.38 -7.32 8.21
C THR A 18 -2.53 -5.90 8.76
N GLY A 19 -2.91 -4.95 7.89
CA GLY A 19 -3.10 -3.55 8.26
C GLY A 19 -1.84 -2.93 8.85
N ASP A 20 -2.01 -2.02 9.81
CA ASP A 20 -0.89 -1.33 10.46
C ASP A 20 0.06 -2.26 11.26
N ALA A 21 -0.33 -3.52 11.52
CA ALA A 21 0.62 -4.49 12.09
C ALA A 21 1.67 -4.93 11.06
N ALA A 22 1.31 -4.94 9.77
CA ALA A 22 2.18 -5.30 8.66
C ALA A 22 2.81 -4.07 7.97
N HIS A 23 2.02 -3.03 7.72
CA HIS A 23 2.39 -1.91 6.84
C HIS A 23 1.91 -0.54 7.35
N PRO A 24 2.25 -0.13 8.58
CA PRO A 24 1.87 1.18 9.07
C PRO A 24 2.56 2.27 8.21
N MET A 25 1.81 3.29 7.82
CA MET A 25 2.26 4.32 6.87
C MET A 25 1.87 5.73 7.35
N LEU A 26 2.60 6.74 6.87
CA LEU A 26 2.20 8.13 7.09
C LEU A 26 0.88 8.43 6.36
N GLN A 27 0.03 9.26 6.97
CA GLN A 27 -1.34 9.47 6.49
C GLN A 27 -1.46 10.39 5.26
N TYR A 28 -0.37 10.80 4.63
CA TYR A 28 -0.38 11.79 3.54
C TYR A 28 -1.20 11.34 2.31
N LEU A 29 -1.39 10.04 2.13
CA LEU A 29 -2.23 9.48 1.07
C LEU A 29 -3.64 9.08 1.54
N ALA A 30 -3.91 9.14 2.85
CA ALA A 30 -5.12 8.61 3.48
C ALA A 30 -5.40 7.13 3.14
N GLN A 31 -4.35 6.31 3.00
CA GLN A 31 -4.46 4.93 2.49
C GLN A 31 -4.38 3.83 3.54
N GLY A 32 -4.00 4.08 4.79
CA GLY A 32 -3.79 3.00 5.78
C GLY A 32 -4.99 2.06 5.91
N ALA A 33 -6.18 2.63 6.16
CA ALA A 33 -7.41 1.84 6.25
C ALA A 33 -7.81 1.18 4.91
N CYS A 34 -7.61 1.86 3.78
CA CYS A 34 -7.85 1.29 2.44
C CYS A 34 -6.96 0.06 2.19
N GLN A 35 -5.68 0.12 2.59
CA GLN A 35 -4.76 -1.00 2.43
C GLN A 35 -5.10 -2.18 3.34
N ALA A 36 -5.64 -1.93 4.55
CA ALA A 36 -6.18 -2.99 5.39
C ALA A 36 -7.43 -3.66 4.78
N LEU A 37 -8.27 -2.91 4.07
CA LEU A 37 -9.40 -3.47 3.33
C LEU A 37 -8.95 -4.29 2.12
N GLU A 38 -7.97 -3.80 1.36
CA GLU A 38 -7.35 -4.56 0.26
C GLU A 38 -6.66 -5.84 0.76
N ASP A 39 -6.10 -5.84 1.97
CA ASP A 39 -5.56 -7.05 2.59
C ASP A 39 -6.65 -8.12 2.79
N ALA A 40 -7.81 -7.72 3.34
CA ALA A 40 -8.92 -8.62 3.60
C ALA A 40 -9.47 -9.22 2.29
N ASP A 41 -9.64 -8.39 1.26
CA ASP A 41 -10.06 -8.83 -0.07
C ASP A 41 -9.04 -9.79 -0.70
N CYS A 42 -7.75 -9.46 -0.64
CA CYS A 42 -6.70 -10.31 -1.18
C CYS A 42 -6.65 -11.66 -0.48
N LEU A 43 -6.68 -11.70 0.85
CA LEU A 43 -6.68 -12.96 1.61
C LEU A 43 -7.90 -13.81 1.26
N ALA A 44 -9.09 -13.20 1.19
CA ALA A 44 -10.32 -13.89 0.77
C ALA A 44 -10.20 -14.44 -0.65
N ALA A 45 -9.59 -13.70 -1.57
CA ALA A 45 -9.35 -14.15 -2.93
C ALA A 45 -8.35 -15.32 -3.00
N GLN A 46 -7.26 -15.30 -2.24
CA GLN A 46 -6.29 -16.42 -2.22
C GLN A 46 -6.92 -17.70 -1.66
N VAL A 47 -7.72 -17.58 -0.60
CA VAL A 47 -8.51 -18.71 -0.08
C VAL A 47 -9.54 -19.18 -1.11
N GLY A 48 -10.23 -18.25 -1.77
CA GLY A 48 -11.24 -18.54 -2.79
C GLY A 48 -10.70 -19.27 -4.03
N LYS A 49 -9.43 -19.07 -4.40
CA LYS A 49 -8.77 -19.83 -5.48
C LYS A 49 -8.69 -21.33 -5.20
N GLN A 50 -8.77 -21.72 -3.93
CA GLN A 50 -8.77 -23.12 -3.51
C GLN A 50 -10.20 -23.67 -3.33
N ALA A 51 -11.23 -23.00 -3.87
CA ALA A 51 -12.60 -23.51 -3.78
C ALA A 51 -12.72 -24.93 -4.38
N GLY A 52 -13.44 -25.81 -3.67
CA GLY A 52 -13.70 -27.19 -4.10
C GLY A 52 -12.63 -28.22 -3.70
N VAL A 53 -11.55 -27.81 -3.02
CA VAL A 53 -10.62 -28.76 -2.38
C VAL A 53 -11.21 -29.28 -1.07
N GLU A 54 -10.88 -30.52 -0.70
CA GLU A 54 -11.32 -31.15 0.56
C GLU A 54 -10.68 -30.51 1.79
N LEU A 55 -9.41 -30.08 1.67
CA LEU A 55 -8.66 -29.41 2.73
C LEU A 55 -7.91 -28.20 2.17
N LEU A 56 -8.08 -27.06 2.82
CA LEU A 56 -7.43 -25.80 2.44
C LEU A 56 -5.93 -25.83 2.77
N ASP A 57 -5.09 -25.49 1.78
CA ASP A 57 -3.67 -25.26 1.96
C ASP A 57 -3.44 -23.81 2.42
N TRP A 58 -3.39 -23.64 3.73
CA TRP A 58 -3.15 -22.35 4.37
C TRP A 58 -1.74 -21.81 4.13
N ASP A 59 -0.74 -22.68 3.97
CA ASP A 59 0.64 -22.23 3.79
C ASP A 59 0.78 -21.53 2.43
N ILE A 60 0.15 -22.09 1.38
CA ILE A 60 0.05 -21.45 0.07
C ILE A 60 -0.79 -20.17 0.14
N ALA A 61 -1.98 -20.22 0.76
CA ALA A 61 -2.87 -19.06 0.81
C ALA A 61 -2.23 -17.85 1.50
N LEU A 62 -1.59 -18.07 2.66
CA LEU A 62 -0.96 -17.00 3.44
C LEU A 62 0.31 -16.47 2.77
N ARG A 63 1.13 -17.34 2.17
CA ARG A 63 2.32 -16.91 1.41
C ARG A 63 1.92 -16.04 0.22
N ASP A 64 0.98 -16.51 -0.60
CA ASP A 64 0.57 -15.80 -1.81
C ASP A 64 -0.14 -14.46 -1.47
N TYR A 65 -0.86 -14.41 -0.34
CA TYR A 65 -1.39 -13.18 0.24
C TYR A 65 -0.26 -12.19 0.60
N ALA A 66 0.71 -12.65 1.38
CA ALA A 66 1.80 -11.81 1.87
C ALA A 66 2.66 -11.28 0.71
N GLU A 67 3.01 -12.11 -0.26
CA GLU A 67 3.79 -11.71 -1.44
C GLU A 67 3.05 -10.63 -2.25
N THR A 68 1.76 -10.84 -2.51
CA THR A 68 0.93 -9.88 -3.27
C THR A 68 0.82 -8.54 -2.55
N ARG A 69 0.55 -8.57 -1.24
CA ARG A 69 0.27 -7.36 -0.46
C ARG A 69 1.52 -6.60 -0.05
N THR A 70 2.65 -7.27 0.17
CA THR A 70 3.92 -6.62 0.52
C THR A 70 4.35 -5.66 -0.60
N VAL A 71 4.36 -6.10 -1.86
CA VAL A 71 4.77 -5.26 -3.00
C VAL A 71 3.92 -3.99 -3.09
N ARG A 72 2.60 -4.14 -2.94
CA ARG A 72 1.65 -3.02 -3.03
C ARG A 72 1.84 -2.02 -1.88
N THR A 73 1.93 -2.51 -0.65
CA THR A 73 1.95 -1.66 0.56
C THR A 73 3.29 -0.97 0.78
N VAL A 74 4.43 -1.64 0.48
CA VAL A 74 5.77 -1.03 0.45
C VAL A 74 5.76 0.23 -0.41
N ARG A 75 5.10 0.15 -1.57
CA ARG A 75 4.99 1.27 -2.49
C ARG A 75 4.18 2.42 -1.91
N VAL A 76 3.05 2.13 -1.25
CA VAL A 76 2.21 3.15 -0.60
C VAL A 76 2.97 3.84 0.52
N GLN A 77 3.66 3.09 1.38
CA GLN A 77 4.49 3.64 2.46
C GLN A 77 5.52 4.64 1.93
N ARG A 78 6.27 4.26 0.89
CA ARG A 78 7.29 5.13 0.28
C ARG A 78 6.69 6.37 -0.36
N ILE A 79 5.65 6.21 -1.18
CA ILE A 79 4.96 7.34 -1.82
C ILE A 79 4.38 8.28 -0.76
N ALA A 80 3.85 7.76 0.35
CA ALA A 80 3.33 8.61 1.42
C ALA A 80 4.42 9.51 2.02
N ARG A 81 5.63 8.98 2.25
CA ARG A 81 6.78 9.79 2.70
C ARG A 81 7.14 10.87 1.68
N ASP A 82 7.28 10.50 0.41
CA ASP A 82 7.60 11.44 -0.68
C ASP A 82 6.56 12.57 -0.80
N TRP A 83 5.27 12.24 -0.65
CA TRP A 83 4.19 13.23 -0.65
C TRP A 83 4.25 14.14 0.57
N GLY A 84 4.63 13.61 1.74
CA GLY A 84 4.88 14.41 2.94
C GLY A 84 5.99 15.44 2.73
N ASP A 85 7.10 15.03 2.12
CA ASP A 85 8.22 15.91 1.79
C ASP A 85 7.81 16.96 0.75
N LEU A 86 7.07 16.56 -0.28
CA LEU A 86 6.52 17.47 -1.28
C LEU A 86 5.58 18.51 -0.66
N TRP A 87 4.75 18.11 0.31
CA TRP A 87 3.82 19.01 0.97
C TRP A 87 4.52 20.07 1.79
N HIS A 88 5.55 19.66 2.54
CA HIS A 88 6.26 20.50 3.51
C HIS A 88 7.55 21.15 2.97
N CYS A 89 7.85 21.00 1.68
CA CYS A 89 9.01 21.67 1.08
C CYS A 89 8.94 23.20 1.23
N ASP A 90 10.11 23.83 1.40
CA ASP A 90 10.24 25.28 1.62
C ASP A 90 11.18 25.96 0.60
N GLY A 91 11.26 27.29 0.67
CA GLY A 91 12.16 28.11 -0.14
C GLY A 91 11.93 27.94 -1.65
N LEU A 92 13.02 27.71 -2.38
CA LEU A 92 12.97 27.52 -3.84
C LEU A 92 12.15 26.28 -4.22
N PHE A 93 12.25 25.18 -3.46
CA PHE A 93 11.51 23.95 -3.74
C PHE A 93 10.00 24.16 -3.65
N ARG A 94 9.53 24.95 -2.67
CA ARG A 94 8.12 25.35 -2.57
C ARG A 94 7.66 26.09 -3.82
N SER A 95 8.46 27.04 -4.31
CA SER A 95 8.13 27.81 -5.51
C SER A 95 8.04 26.93 -6.75
N VAL A 96 8.98 26.00 -6.92
CA VAL A 96 8.97 25.00 -8.00
C VAL A 96 7.75 24.09 -7.88
N ARG A 97 7.49 23.49 -6.72
CA ARG A 97 6.31 22.65 -6.46
C ARG A 97 5.02 23.39 -6.80
N ASN A 98 4.88 24.65 -6.38
CA ASN A 98 3.69 25.46 -6.65
C ASN A 98 3.48 25.71 -8.16
N ALA A 99 4.56 25.94 -8.91
CA ALA A 99 4.49 26.08 -10.36
C ALA A 99 4.09 24.75 -11.03
N MET A 100 4.73 23.65 -10.66
CA MET A 100 4.44 22.32 -11.21
C MET A 100 2.99 21.89 -10.96
N LEU A 101 2.45 22.15 -9.77
CA LEU A 101 1.05 21.80 -9.47
C LEU A 101 0.03 22.72 -10.15
N ARG A 102 0.37 23.99 -10.42
CA ARG A 102 -0.51 24.92 -11.16
C ARG A 102 -0.61 24.59 -12.64
N ASP A 103 0.47 24.11 -13.23
CA ASP A 103 0.56 23.79 -14.66
C ASP A 103 -0.03 22.42 -15.00
N ARG A 104 -0.38 21.61 -13.98
CA ARG A 104 -0.89 20.27 -14.19
C ARG A 104 -2.33 20.28 -14.70
N GLU A 105 -2.54 19.58 -15.81
CA GLU A 105 -3.88 19.30 -16.34
C GLU A 105 -4.74 18.52 -15.33
N PRO A 106 -5.98 18.94 -15.05
CA PRO A 106 -6.89 18.23 -14.13
C PRO A 106 -7.19 16.79 -14.54
N THR A 107 -7.05 16.47 -15.84
CA THR A 107 -7.27 15.16 -16.43
C THR A 107 -6.01 14.30 -16.49
N ASP A 108 -4.87 14.78 -16.00
CA ASP A 108 -3.65 14.00 -15.91
C ASP A 108 -3.70 13.07 -14.68
N TYR A 109 -3.99 11.79 -14.90
CA TYR A 109 -4.08 10.79 -13.85
C TYR A 109 -2.78 10.00 -13.60
N ARG A 110 -1.69 10.28 -14.34
CA ARG A 110 -0.45 9.48 -14.30
C ARG A 110 0.15 9.27 -12.90
N HIS A 111 -0.08 10.23 -12.00
CA HIS A 111 0.42 10.21 -10.62
C HIS A 111 -0.52 9.54 -9.62
N VAL A 112 -1.78 9.32 -9.97
CA VAL A 112 -2.82 8.78 -9.08
C VAL A 112 -3.33 7.42 -9.53
N ASP A 113 -3.25 7.08 -10.83
CA ASP A 113 -3.64 5.77 -11.36
C ASP A 113 -2.88 4.62 -10.71
N ARG A 114 -1.63 4.84 -10.31
CA ARG A 114 -0.85 3.80 -9.62
C ARG A 114 -1.32 3.52 -8.20
N LEU A 115 -2.15 4.39 -7.63
CA LEU A 115 -2.71 4.26 -6.29
C LEU A 115 -4.19 3.86 -6.32
N TYR A 116 -4.96 4.36 -7.29
CA TYR A 116 -6.41 4.15 -7.39
C TYR A 116 -6.85 3.33 -8.61
N GLY A 117 -5.96 3.11 -9.58
CA GLY A 117 -6.21 2.26 -10.73
C GLY A 117 -6.05 0.77 -10.39
N ALA A 118 -6.80 -0.05 -11.12
CA ALA A 118 -6.74 -1.50 -11.05
C ALA A 118 -5.51 -2.08 -11.76
#